data_AF-A0A4Q3YH99-F1
#
_entry.id   AF-A0A4Q3YH99-F1
#
_cell.length_a   1.000
_cell.length_b   1.000
_cell.length_c   1.000
_cell.angle_alpha   90.00
_cell.angle_beta   90.00
_cell.angle_gamma   90.00
#
_symmetry.space_group_name_H-M   'P 1'
#
loop_
_entity.id
_entity.type
_entity.pdbx_description
1 polymer ?
#
loop_
_entity_poly.entity_id
_entity_poly.type
_entity_poly.pdbx_seq_one_letter_code
_entity_poly.pdbx_strand_id
1 'polypeptide(L)' 'LEQHIRAVAGLPLGDPVRHSDCVMQNLIGDDINAVADWARESDVLIHLYGKTEPRPGRKMGHVTRLTGRA' A
#
# COMPACT_ATOMS: atom_id res chain seq x y z
N LEU A 1 8.79 3.18 4.76
CA LEU A 1 9.46 4.49 4.90
C LEU A 1 10.29 4.58 6.19
N GLU A 2 9.77 4.07 7.32
CA GLU A 2 10.45 4.13 8.62
C GLU A 2 11.91 3.65 8.62
N GLN A 3 12.19 2.42 8.14
CA GLN A 3 13.55 1.87 8.14
C GLN A 3 14.54 2.71 7.31
N HIS A 4 14.08 3.32 6.22
CA HIS A 4 14.90 4.24 5.42
C HIS A 4 15.26 5.50 6.22
N ILE A 5 14.29 6.08 6.92
CA ILE A 5 14.53 7.25 7.79
C ILE A 5 15.51 6.87 8.91
N ARG A 6 15.31 5.72 9.58
CA ARG A 6 16.22 5.23 10.62
C ARG A 6 17.66 5.12 10.11
N ALA A 7 17.85 4.50 8.94
CA ALA A 7 19.15 4.35 8.33
C ALA A 7 19.84 5.69 8.03
N VAL A 8 19.12 6.64 7.41
CA VAL A 8 19.66 7.96 7.07
C VAL A 8 19.95 8.81 8.32
N ALA A 9 19.12 8.70 9.35
CA ALA A 9 19.27 9.45 10.59
C ALA A 9 20.23 8.80 11.61
N GLY A 10 20.85 7.67 11.30
CA GLY A 10 21.76 6.95 12.21
C GLY A 10 21.05 6.30 13.41
N LEU A 11 19.75 6.05 13.31
CA LEU A 11 18.97 5.37 14.35
C LEU A 11 19.11 3.84 14.21
N PRO A 12 18.91 3.08 15.31
CA PRO A 12 18.84 1.62 15.24
C PRO A 12 17.76 1.16 14.26
N LEU A 13 18.10 0.17 13.42
CA LEU A 13 17.14 -0.48 12.53
C LEU A 13 16.12 -1.29 13.34
N GLY A 14 14.88 -1.33 12.88
CA GLY A 14 13.84 -2.20 13.46
C GLY A 14 13.96 -3.65 12.98
N ASP A 15 13.20 -4.55 13.61
CA ASP A 15 13.11 -5.96 13.21
C ASP A 15 12.49 -6.12 11.80
N PRO A 16 13.16 -6.79 10.84
CA PRO A 16 12.63 -7.02 9.50
C PRO A 16 11.73 -8.27 9.39
N VAL A 17 11.43 -8.98 10.49
CA VAL A 17 10.55 -10.16 10.45
C VAL A 17 9.18 -9.80 9.86
N ARG A 18 8.76 -10.58 8.87
CA ARG A 18 7.46 -10.43 8.23
C ARG A 18 6.37 -10.85 9.21
N HIS A 19 5.40 -9.96 9.45
CA HIS A 19 4.28 -10.22 10.36
C HIS A 19 3.14 -11.02 9.70
N SER A 20 2.80 -10.68 8.45
CA SER A 20 1.67 -11.27 7.70
C SER A 20 2.05 -11.51 6.25
N ASP A 21 1.44 -12.53 5.64
CA ASP A 21 1.40 -12.67 4.18
C ASP A 21 0.44 -11.65 3.58
N CYS A 22 0.76 -11.17 2.38
CA CYS A 22 -0.08 -10.21 1.69
C CYS A 22 0.06 -10.27 0.16
N VAL A 23 -0.97 -9.76 -0.52
CA VAL A 23 -0.97 -9.45 -1.95
C VAL A 23 -1.16 -7.95 -2.12
N MET A 24 -0.27 -7.31 -2.86
CA MET A 24 -0.33 -5.89 -3.16
C MET A 24 -0.72 -5.68 -4.63
N GLN A 25 -1.73 -4.86 -4.88
CA GLN A 25 -2.18 -4.48 -6.22
C GLN A 25 -2.05 -2.97 -6.42
N ASN A 26 -1.44 -2.56 -7.52
CA ASN A 26 -1.41 -1.15 -7.90
C ASN A 26 -2.80 -0.72 -8.40
N LEU A 27 -3.19 0.51 -8.10
CA LEU A 27 -4.33 1.16 -8.74
C LEU A 27 -3.79 2.05 -9.86
N ILE A 28 -3.97 1.66 -11.11
CA ILE A 28 -3.50 2.37 -12.31
C ILE A 28 -4.68 3.04 -13.02
N GLY A 29 -4.57 4.35 -13.28
CA GLY A 29 -5.60 5.11 -13.97
C GLY A 29 -6.97 4.93 -13.32
N ASP A 30 -7.89 4.34 -14.06
CA ASP A 30 -9.30 4.18 -13.67
C ASP A 30 -9.54 3.09 -12.62
N ASP A 31 -8.52 2.27 -12.27
CA ASP A 31 -8.61 1.32 -11.15
C ASP A 31 -8.97 2.01 -9.82
N ILE A 32 -8.66 3.32 -9.69
CA ILE A 32 -9.01 4.12 -8.51
C ILE A 32 -10.53 4.16 -8.28
N ASN A 33 -11.35 3.94 -9.31
CA ASN A 33 -12.80 3.96 -9.19
C ASN A 33 -13.34 2.77 -8.36
N ALA A 34 -12.54 1.69 -8.20
CA ALA A 34 -12.88 0.53 -7.37
C ALA A 34 -12.60 0.73 -5.87
N VAL A 35 -12.07 1.89 -5.43
CA VAL A 35 -11.71 2.13 -4.03
C VAL A 35 -12.88 1.93 -3.07
N ALA A 36 -14.09 2.31 -3.47
CA ALA A 36 -15.29 2.12 -2.65
C ALA A 36 -15.61 0.63 -2.41
N ASP A 37 -15.30 -0.23 -3.38
CA ASP A 37 -15.49 -1.68 -3.26
C ASP A 37 -14.42 -2.29 -2.37
N TRP A 38 -13.15 -1.90 -2.58
CA TRP A 38 -12.04 -2.30 -1.72
C TRP A 38 -12.24 -1.89 -0.26
N ALA A 39 -12.83 -0.73 -0.01
CA ALA A 39 -13.09 -0.24 1.35
C ALA A 39 -14.13 -1.07 2.11
N ARG A 40 -14.89 -1.94 1.42
CA ARG A 40 -15.85 -2.86 2.04
C ARG A 40 -15.23 -4.23 2.35
N GLU A 41 -14.05 -4.55 1.81
CA GLU A 41 -13.36 -5.80 2.10
C GLU A 41 -12.66 -5.75 3.46
N SER A 42 -12.65 -6.88 4.17
CA SER A 42 -11.83 -7.04 5.38
C SER A 42 -10.36 -7.19 5.01
N ASP A 43 -9.47 -6.86 5.94
CA ASP A 43 -8.03 -7.11 5.83
C ASP A 43 -7.36 -6.41 4.63
N VAL A 44 -7.98 -5.32 4.19
CA VAL A 44 -7.55 -4.48 3.06
C VAL A 44 -7.05 -3.13 3.57
N LEU A 45 -5.85 -2.77 3.16
CA LEU A 45 -5.23 -1.48 3.42
C LEU A 45 -5.13 -0.70 2.11
N ILE A 46 -5.80 0.45 2.06
CA ILE A 46 -5.83 1.32 0.87
C ILE A 46 -4.87 2.49 1.08
N HIS A 47 -3.98 2.72 0.14
CA HIS A 47 -3.10 3.88 0.13
C HIS A 47 -3.23 4.65 -1.18
N LEU A 48 -3.86 5.83 -1.10
CA LEU A 48 -4.04 6.75 -2.22
C LEU A 48 -2.98 7.87 -2.18
N TYR A 49 -2.48 8.26 -3.34
CA TYR A 49 -1.41 9.26 -3.43
C TYR A 49 -1.89 10.72 -3.53
N GLY A 50 -3.18 10.97 -3.30
CA GLY A 50 -3.77 12.32 -3.34
C GLY A 50 -3.76 12.98 -4.73
N LYS A 51 -3.60 12.19 -5.80
CA LYS A 51 -3.67 12.70 -7.18
C LYS A 51 -5.12 12.98 -7.54
N THR A 52 -5.38 14.19 -8.03
CA THR A 52 -6.74 14.66 -8.35
C THR A 52 -7.36 13.99 -9.57
N GLU A 53 -6.55 13.68 -10.59
CA GLU A 53 -7.04 13.15 -11.87
C GLU A 53 -6.41 11.80 -12.24
N PRO A 54 -7.21 10.74 -12.49
CA PRO A 54 -6.73 9.51 -13.10
C PRO A 54 -6.36 9.74 -14.57
N ARG A 55 -5.31 9.04 -15.03
CA ARG A 55 -4.88 9.00 -16.44
C ARG A 55 -4.40 7.59 -16.77
N PRO A 56 -4.54 7.10 -18.03
CA PRO A 56 -4.01 5.80 -18.43
C PRO A 56 -2.54 5.64 -18.04
N GLY A 57 -2.19 4.51 -17.43
CA GLY A 57 -0.82 4.21 -16.96
C GLY A 57 -0.37 4.98 -15.70
N ARG A 58 -1.15 5.93 -15.19
CA ARG A 58 -0.77 6.71 -14.00
C ARG A 58 -1.06 5.90 -12.74
N LYS A 59 -0.03 5.61 -11.94
CA LYS A 59 -0.22 4.98 -10.63
C LYS A 59 -0.91 5.94 -9.65
N MET A 60 -2.14 5.64 -9.26
CA MET A 60 -2.98 6.47 -8.41
C MET A 60 -2.87 6.10 -6.92
N GLY A 61 -2.52 4.85 -6.64
CA GLY A 61 -2.35 4.32 -5.30
C GLY A 61 -2.01 2.84 -5.35
N HIS A 62 -2.27 2.14 -4.25
CA HIS A 62 -2.24 0.69 -4.18
C HIS A 62 -3.15 0.20 -3.06
N VAL A 63 -3.53 -1.06 -3.17
CA VAL A 63 -4.25 -1.82 -2.16
C VAL A 63 -3.36 -2.97 -1.71
N THR A 64 -3.29 -3.21 -0.41
CA THR A 64 -2.61 -4.36 0.17
C THR A 64 -3.64 -5.19 0.92
N ARG A 65 -3.85 -6.44 0.50
CA ARG A 65 -4.72 -7.39 1.18
C ARG A 65 -3.88 -8.37 1.98
N LEU A 66 -4.17 -8.53 3.27
CA LEU A 66 -3.52 -9.55 4.11
C LEU A 66 -4.16 -10.92 3.82
N THR A 67 -3.34 -11.97 3.80
CA THR A 67 -3.79 -13.34 3.48
C THR A 67 -3.54 -14.34 4.60
N GLY A 68 -2.98 -13.90 5.73
CA GLY A 68 -2.71 -14.74 6.90
C GLY A 68 -1.47 -14.30 7.66
N ARG A 69 -1.12 -15.06 8.69
CA ARG A 69 0.16 -14.90 9.42
C ARG A 69 1.31 -15.41 8.53
N ALA A 70 2.43 -14.69 8.57
CA ALA A 70 3.64 -14.98 7.80
C ALA A 70 4.35 -16.28 8.17
#